data_AF-A0A444UDQ5-F1
#
_entry.id   AF-A0A444UDQ5-F1
#
_cell.length_a   1.000
_cell.length_b   1.000
_cell.length_c   1.000
_cell.angle_alpha   90.00
_cell.angle_beta   90.00
_cell.angle_gamma   90.00
#
_symmetry.space_group_name_H-M   'P 1'
#
loop_
_entity.id
_entity.type
_entity.pdbx_description
1 polymer ?
#
loop_
_entity_poly.entity_id
_entity_poly.type
_entity_poly.pdbx_seq_one_letter_code
_entity_poly.pdbx_strand_id
1 'polypeptide(L)' 'MNPVWNEMMMFEVPHELLSQSSLDLEVLNQACVGDVQSLGRCAVGMQSTGTGLQHWQQMLNNPRKQLAMWHPLYE' A
#
# COMPACT_ATOMS: atom_id res chain seq x y z
N MET A 1 -10.60 -16.44 3.15
CA MET A 1 -10.26 -15.86 4.48
C MET A 1 -10.41 -14.36 4.39
N ASN A 2 -10.90 -13.70 5.45
CA ASN A 2 -11.09 -12.25 5.52
C ASN A 2 -10.45 -11.70 6.80
N PRO A 3 -9.10 -11.63 6.88
CA PRO A 3 -8.40 -11.12 8.05
C PRO A 3 -8.67 -9.63 8.29
N VAL A 4 -8.57 -9.20 9.55
CA VAL A 4 -8.66 -7.80 9.97
C VAL A 4 -7.44 -7.49 10.83
N TRP A 5 -6.54 -6.65 10.32
CA TRP A 5 -5.29 -6.31 11.02
C TRP A 5 -5.43 -5.07 11.91
N ASN A 6 -6.03 -3.98 11.39
CA ASN A 6 -6.10 -2.69 12.07
C ASN A 6 -4.74 -2.19 12.61
N GLU A 7 -3.66 -2.50 11.89
CA GLU A 7 -2.31 -2.08 12.24
C GLU A 7 -1.96 -0.77 11.53
N MET A 8 -1.17 0.07 12.20
CA MET A 8 -0.68 1.34 11.66
C MET A 8 0.83 1.24 11.41
N MET A 9 1.25 1.70 10.24
CA MET A 9 2.66 1.91 9.89
C MET A 9 2.90 3.40 9.65
N MET A 10 4.07 3.90 10.07
CA MET A 10 4.46 5.30 9.90
C MET A 10 5.83 5.38 9.24
N PHE A 11 5.95 6.24 8.25
CA PHE A 11 7.17 6.47 7.50
C PHE A 11 7.51 7.97 7.53
N GLU A 12 8.78 8.29 7.79
CA GLU A 12 9.31 9.65 7.63
C GLU A 12 9.85 9.81 6.22
N VAL A 13 9.22 10.68 5.43
CA VAL A 13 9.60 10.92 4.03
C VAL A 13 9.85 12.43 3.84
N PRO A 14 11.06 12.84 3.41
CA PRO A 14 11.32 14.22 3.00
C PRO A 14 10.35 14.67 1.91
N HIS A 15 9.88 15.91 1.99
CA HIS A 15 8.85 16.41 1.08
C HIS A 15 9.28 16.34 -0.39
N GLU A 16 10.57 16.55 -0.67
CA GLU A 16 11.16 16.51 -2.02
C GLU A 16 11.14 15.11 -2.65
N LEU A 17 11.11 14.07 -1.81
CA LEU A 17 11.10 12.67 -2.24
C LEU A 17 9.69 12.09 -2.33
N LEU A 18 8.67 12.77 -1.80
CA LEU A 18 7.32 12.23 -1.69
C LEU A 18 6.70 11.91 -3.06
N SER A 19 6.97 12.72 -4.08
CA SER A 19 6.48 12.48 -5.45
C SER A 19 7.18 11.31 -6.15
N GLN A 20 8.35 10.91 -5.67
CA GLN A 20 9.17 9.82 -6.21
C GLN A 20 9.04 8.54 -5.37
N SER A 21 8.34 8.61 -4.24
CA SER A 21 8.12 7.49 -3.33
C SER A 21 6.90 6.67 -3.75
N SER A 22 6.92 5.40 -3.39
CA SER A 22 5.81 4.47 -3.52
C SER A 22 5.78 3.49 -2.34
N LEU A 23 4.64 2.87 -2.12
CA LEU A 23 4.44 1.78 -1.19
C LEU A 23 4.06 0.53 -1.97
N ASP A 24 4.89 -0.49 -1.88
CA ASP A 24 4.59 -1.84 -2.38
C ASP A 24 4.12 -2.69 -1.20
N LEU A 25 2.93 -3.27 -1.34
CA LEU A 25 2.27 -4.07 -0.33
C LEU A 25 2.11 -5.49 -0.87
N GLU A 26 2.48 -6.48 -0.06
CA GLU A 26 2.35 -7.89 -0.41
C GLU A 26 1.60 -8.61 0.71
N VAL A 27 0.57 -9.38 0.34
CA VAL A 27 -0.15 -10.22 1.27
C VAL A 27 0.46 -11.61 1.22
N LEU A 28 0.95 -12.08 2.36
CA LEU A 28 1.60 -13.37 2.49
C LEU A 28 0.71 -14.35 3.26
N ASN A 29 0.69 -15.61 2.82
CA ASN A 29 0.19 -16.74 3.57
C ASN A 29 1.38 -17.50 4.19
N GLN A 30 1.52 -17.41 5.50
CA GLN A 30 2.57 -18.11 6.24
C GLN A 30 1.95 -19.27 7.02
N ALA A 31 2.11 -20.49 6.50
CA ALA A 31 1.59 -21.70 7.15
C ALA A 31 2.52 -22.19 8.27
N CYS A 32 3.83 -22.09 8.05
CA CYS A 32 4.89 -22.51 8.98
C CYS A 32 6.10 -21.58 8.86
N VAL A 33 7.03 -21.66 9.82
CA VAL A 33 8.32 -20.97 9.70
C VAL A 33 9.07 -21.48 8.47
N GLY A 34 9.39 -20.58 7.54
CA GLY A 34 10.07 -20.91 6.28
C GLY A 34 9.16 -21.32 5.12
N ASP A 35 7.85 -21.45 5.34
CA ASP A 35 6.86 -21.71 4.29
C ASP A 35 5.94 -20.50 4.14
N VAL A 36 6.32 -19.63 3.21
CA VAL A 36 5.67 -18.34 2.94
C VAL A 36 5.27 -18.31 1.47
N GLN A 37 3.97 -18.21 1.22
CA GLN A 37 3.41 -18.09 -0.12
C GLN A 37 2.87 -16.67 -0.32
N SER A 38 3.20 -16.03 -1.45
CA SER A 38 2.56 -14.78 -1.83
C SER A 38 1.12 -15.02 -2.31
N LEU A 39 0.17 -14.26 -1.76
CA LEU A 39 -1.23 -14.25 -2.19
C LEU A 39 -1.51 -13.14 -3.21
N GLY A 40 -0.58 -12.20 -3.38
CA GLY A 40 -0.68 -11.09 -4.31
C GLY A 40 -0.19 -9.77 -3.73
N ARG A 41 -0.02 -8.80 -4.61
CA ARG A 41 0.58 -7.50 -4.33
C ARG A 41 -0.27 -6.35 -4.85
N CYS A 42 -0.08 -5.17 -4.27
CA CYS A 42 -0.54 -3.92 -4.84
C CYS A 42 0.48 -2.81 -4.55
N ALA A 43 0.48 -1.78 -5.40
CA ALA A 43 1.40 -0.66 -5.28
C ALA A 43 0.63 0.66 -5.22
N VAL A 44 1.01 1.56 -4.33
CA VAL A 44 0.44 2.91 -4.20
C VAL A 44 1.55 3.93 -4.37
N GLY A 45 1.45 4.78 -5.39
CA GLY A 45 2.51 5.74 -5.73
C GLY A 45 2.21 6.47 -7.02
N MET A 46 3.04 7.47 -7.36
CA MET A 46 2.90 8.25 -8.60
C MET A 46 3.14 7.43 -9.87
N GLN A 47 3.84 6.30 -9.77
CA GLN A 47 4.11 5.39 -10.88
C GLN A 47 3.15 4.19 -10.96
N SER A 48 2.23 4.07 -10.00
CA SER A 48 1.20 3.03 -10.01
C SER A 48 0.14 3.29 -11.09
N THR A 49 -0.75 2.33 -11.31
CA THR A 49 -1.94 2.49 -12.15
C THR A 49 -3.22 2.25 -11.34
N GLY A 50 -4.38 2.57 -11.92
CA GLY A 50 -5.69 2.32 -11.32
C GLY A 50 -5.87 2.97 -9.95
N THR A 51 -6.37 2.19 -8.97
CA THR A 51 -6.66 2.68 -7.61
C THR A 51 -5.41 3.11 -6.86
N GLY A 52 -4.24 2.51 -7.14
CA GLY A 52 -2.96 2.88 -6.54
C GLY A 52 -2.57 4.33 -6.82
N LEU A 53 -2.66 4.75 -8.08
CA LEU A 53 -2.41 6.13 -8.49
C LEU A 53 -3.46 7.09 -7.91
N GLN A 54 -4.74 6.72 -8.01
CA GLN A 54 -5.84 7.55 -7.51
C GLN A 54 -5.72 7.80 -6.01
N HIS A 55 -5.39 6.77 -5.22
CA HIS A 55 -5.22 6.91 -3.78
C HIS A 55 -4.04 7.84 -3.46
N TRP A 56 -2.90 7.65 -4.13
CA TRP A 56 -1.72 8.50 -3.91
C TRP A 56 -2.01 9.97 -4.23
N GLN A 57 -2.68 10.25 -5.36
CA GLN A 57 -3.08 11.61 -5.72
C GLN A 57 -4.03 12.23 -4.69
N GLN A 58 -5.02 11.47 -4.19
CA GLN A 58 -5.90 11.99 -3.14
C GLN A 58 -5.13 12.31 -1.85
N MET A 59 -4.17 11.47 -1.46
CA MET A 59 -3.30 11.71 -0.31
C MET A 59 -2.50 13.02 -0.47
N LEU A 60 -1.85 13.21 -1.63
CA LEU A 60 -1.08 14.42 -1.92
C LEU A 60 -1.96 15.68 -1.93
N ASN A 61 -3.17 15.58 -2.48
CA ASN A 61 -4.11 16.71 -2.58
C ASN A 61 -4.83 17.02 -1.26
N ASN A 62 -4.79 16.12 -0.27
CA ASN A 62 -5.48 16.28 1.01
C ASN A 62 -4.51 16.05 2.18
N PRO A 63 -3.52 16.94 2.39
CA PRO A 63 -2.54 16.77 3.45
C PRO A 63 -3.20 16.69 4.83
N ARG A 64 -2.70 15.81 5.69
CA ARG A 64 -3.20 15.50 7.05
C ARG A 64 -4.60 14.86 7.11
N LYS A 65 -5.20 14.51 5.98
CA LYS A 65 -6.46 13.76 5.94
C LYS A 65 -6.16 12.27 5.78
N GLN A 66 -6.77 11.46 6.65
CA GLN A 66 -6.75 10.01 6.47
C GLN A 66 -7.72 9.62 5.35
N LEU A 67 -7.24 8.83 4.40
CA LEU A 67 -7.99 8.35 3.25
C LEU A 67 -7.93 6.82 3.23
N ALA A 68 -9.08 6.19 2.97
CA ALA A 68 -9.20 4.75 2.89
C ALA A 68 -9.66 4.38 1.47
N MET A 69 -9.06 3.33 0.91
CA MET A 69 -9.41 2.84 -0.42
C MET A 69 -9.13 1.33 -0.50
N TRP A 70 -10.02 0.60 -1.17
CA TRP A 70 -9.78 -0.79 -1.55
C TRP A 70 -8.86 -0.85 -2.77
N HIS A 71 -7.95 -1.82 -2.77
CA HIS A 71 -7.08 -2.11 -3.90
C HIS A 71 -7.20 -3.59 -4.27
N PRO A 72 -7.37 -3.92 -5.57
CA PRO A 72 -7.24 -5.31 -6.02
C PRO A 72 -5.79 -5.77 -5.82
N LEU A 73 -5.63 -7.05 -5.49
CA LEU A 73 -4.32 -7.70 -5.48
C LEU A 73 -4.05 -8.30 -6.87
N TYR A 74 -2.81 -8.15 -7.32
CA TYR A 74 -2.30 -8.72 -8.56
C TYR A 74 -1.23 -9.77 -8.24
N GLU A 75 -1.07 -10.77 -9.12
CA GLU A 75 0.03 -11.75 -9.05
C GLU A 75 1.37 -11.16 -9.50
#